data_AF-A0A832NAW6-F1
#
_entry.id   AF-A0A832NAW6-F1
#
_cell.length_a   1.000
_cell.length_b   1.000
_cell.length_c   1.000
_cell.angle_alpha   90.00
_cell.angle_beta   90.00
_cell.angle_gamma   90.00
#
_symmetry.space_group_name_H-M   'P 1'
#
loop_
_entity.id
_entity.type
_entity.pdbx_description
1 polymer ?
#
loop_
_entity_poly.entity_id
_entity_poly.type
_entity_poly.pdbx_seq_one_letter_code
_entity_poly.pdbx_strand_id
1 'polypeptide(L)'
;MVKVIVEGTGVELTVSYGGKYDRMYLLLPGRFCSCASFYFEVFSKRAKEACVHLKALELSRGELPVARMSWDEFKNRTYPLVFKGFLT
;
A
#
# COMPACT_ATOMS: atom_id res chain seq x y z
N MET A 1 -8.10 0.31 2.34
CA MET A 1 -7.08 -0.49 1.64
C MET A 1 -7.75 -1.18 0.47
N VAL A 2 -7.00 -1.48 -0.58
CA VAL A 2 -7.51 -2.12 -1.81
C VAL A 2 -6.45 -3.06 -2.36
N LYS A 3 -6.89 -4.20 -2.92
CA LYS A 3 -6.03 -5.10 -3.70
C LYS A 3 -6.12 -4.69 -5.17
N VAL A 4 -5.01 -4.29 -5.76
CA VAL A 4 -4.89 -3.94 -7.18
C VAL A 4 -4.38 -5.16 -7.93
N ILE A 5 -5.10 -5.56 -8.97
CA ILE A 5 -4.70 -6.64 -9.88
C ILE A 5 -4.51 -6.04 -11.26
N VAL A 6 -3.31 -6.16 -11.81
CA VAL A 6 -2.97 -5.63 -13.14
C VAL A 6 -3.08 -6.76 -14.16
N GLU A 7 -4.11 -6.69 -14.99
CA GLU A 7 -4.49 -7.77 -15.90
C GLU A 7 -3.38 -8.07 -16.92
N GLY A 8 -3.15 -9.35 -17.20
CA GLY A 8 -2.15 -9.80 -18.17
C GLY A 8 -0.68 -9.69 -17.72
N THR A 9 -0.41 -9.23 -16.49
CA THR A 9 0.97 -9.04 -16.00
C THR A 9 1.35 -9.94 -14.81
N GLY A 10 0.37 -10.54 -14.14
CA GLY A 10 0.58 -11.28 -12.89
C GLY A 10 0.88 -10.40 -11.68
N VAL A 11 0.84 -9.06 -11.82
CA VAL A 11 1.09 -8.12 -10.73
C VAL A 11 -0.13 -7.98 -9.84
N GLU A 12 0.05 -8.28 -8.55
CA GLU A 12 -0.94 -8.05 -7.50
C GLU A 12 -0.32 -7.20 -6.38
N LEU A 13 -0.98 -6.10 -6.02
CA LEU A 13 -0.50 -5.17 -5.01
C LEU A 13 -1.56 -4.95 -3.95
N THR A 14 -1.15 -4.87 -2.68
CA THR A 14 -2.00 -4.37 -1.61
C THR A 14 -1.60 -2.94 -1.29
N VAL A 15 -2.55 -2.01 -1.44
CA VAL A 15 -2.27 -0.58 -1.26
C VAL A 15 -3.29 0.10 -0.35
N SER A 16 -2.89 1.21 0.27
CA SER A 16 -3.77 2.08 1.05
C SER A 16 -3.64 3.51 0.58
N TYR A 17 -4.76 4.21 0.38
CA TYR A 17 -4.71 5.65 0.14
C TYR A 17 -4.16 6.40 1.36
N GLY A 18 -3.40 7.46 1.10
CA GLY A 18 -3.12 8.48 2.11
C GLY A 18 -4.37 9.32 2.40
N GLY A 19 -4.37 10.04 3.54
CA GLY A 19 -5.56 10.78 3.99
C GLY A 19 -6.08 11.86 3.03
N LYS A 20 -5.25 12.35 2.11
CA LYS A 20 -5.62 13.32 1.07
C LYS A 20 -5.89 12.68 -0.30
N TYR A 21 -5.86 11.35 -0.40
CA TYR A 21 -5.97 10.58 -1.66
C TYR A 21 -4.94 10.96 -2.73
N ASP A 22 -3.88 11.68 -2.36
CA ASP A 22 -2.87 12.21 -3.26
C ASP A 22 -1.67 11.27 -3.43
N ARG A 23 -1.72 10.11 -2.77
CA ARG A 23 -0.71 9.04 -2.78
C ARG A 23 -1.32 7.72 -2.31
N MET A 24 -0.63 6.63 -2.60
CA MET A 24 -0.93 5.30 -2.09
C MET A 24 0.31 4.71 -1.43
N TYR A 25 0.13 4.06 -0.30
CA TYR A 25 1.19 3.30 0.35
C TYR A 25 1.13 1.85 -0.10
N LEU A 26 2.27 1.27 -0.45
CA LEU A 26 2.40 -0.17 -0.69
C LEU A 26 2.45 -0.90 0.65
N LEU A 27 1.68 -1.98 0.78
CA LEU A 27 1.66 -2.84 1.96
C LEU A 27 2.06 -4.25 1.56
N LEU A 28 3.00 -4.84 2.30
CA LEU A 28 3.27 -6.27 2.32
C LEU A 28 2.79 -6.80 3.67
N PRO A 29 1.79 -7.72 3.69
CA PRO A 29 1.22 -8.25 4.93
C PRO A 29 2.28 -8.67 5.94
N GLY A 30 2.17 -8.17 7.17
CA GLY A 30 3.07 -8.49 8.29
C GLY A 30 4.53 -8.05 8.12
N ARG A 31 4.92 -7.41 7.01
CA ARG A 31 6.33 -7.22 6.66
C ARG A 31 6.71 -5.77 6.39
N PHE A 32 5.90 -5.03 5.64
CA PHE A 32 6.31 -3.71 5.16
C PHE A 32 5.12 -2.80 4.86
N CYS A 33 5.28 -1.51 5.14
CA CYS A 33 4.43 -0.46 4.60
C CYS A 33 5.30 0.71 4.14
N SER A 34 5.01 1.29 2.97
CA SER A 34 5.80 2.42 2.47
C SER A 34 5.53 3.74 3.18
N CYS A 35 4.62 3.79 4.16
CA CYS A 35 4.34 5.04 4.88
C CYS A 35 5.50 5.46 5.79
N ALA A 36 5.64 6.77 5.99
CA ALA A 36 6.69 7.33 6.85
C ALA A 36 6.66 6.75 8.29
N SER A 37 5.49 6.50 8.86
CA SER A 37 5.36 5.91 10.20
C SER A 37 5.99 4.52 10.30
N PHE A 38 5.91 3.69 9.25
CA PHE A 38 6.60 2.41 9.26
C PHE A 38 8.12 2.61 9.32
N TYR A 39 8.65 3.47 8.45
CA TYR A 39 10.09 3.75 8.43
C TYR A 39 10.59 4.29 9.77
N PHE A 40 9.96 5.35 10.29
CA PHE A 40 10.43 6.00 11.52
C PHE A 40 10.12 5.19 12.78
N GLU A 41 8.92 4.67 12.94
CA GLU A 41 8.47 4.10 14.21
C GLU A 41 8.72 2.60 14.32
N VAL A 42 8.64 1.86 13.20
CA VAL A 42 8.81 0.40 13.20
C VAL A 42 10.24 0.02 12.85
N PHE A 43 10.75 0.49 11.72
CA PHE A 43 12.06 0.07 11.23
C PHE A 43 13.23 0.77 11.92
N SER A 44 13.23 2.12 11.93
CA SER A 44 14.36 2.92 12.43
C SER A 44 14.40 3.00 13.96
N LYS A 45 13.33 3.52 14.60
CA LYS A 45 13.29 3.69 16.07
C LYS A 45 12.91 2.43 16.82
N ARG A 46 12.24 1.47 16.16
CA ARG A 46 11.68 0.25 16.80
C ARG A 46 10.78 0.54 18.00
N ALA A 47 10.07 1.66 17.96
CA ALA A 47 9.15 2.09 19.02
C ALA A 47 7.77 1.42 18.91
N LYS A 48 7.43 0.86 17.75
CA LYS A 48 6.18 0.14 17.49
C LYS A 48 6.46 -1.14 16.72
N GLU A 49 5.65 -2.17 16.94
CA GLU A 49 5.73 -3.43 16.19
C GLU A 49 5.16 -3.31 14.76
N ALA A 50 4.17 -2.43 14.57
CA ALA A 50 3.51 -2.22 13.28
C ALA A 50 2.95 -0.79 13.14
N CYS A 51 2.94 -0.27 11.91
CA CYS A 51 2.25 0.99 11.60
C CYS A 51 0.73 0.77 11.54
N VAL A 52 -0.04 1.87 11.57
CA VAL A 52 -1.51 1.81 11.55
C VAL A 52 -2.06 1.05 10.33
N HIS A 53 -1.40 1.15 9.17
CA HIS A 53 -1.84 0.48 7.95
C HIS A 53 -1.66 -1.04 8.04
N LEU A 54 -0.55 -1.53 8.62
CA LEU A 54 -0.34 -2.97 8.81
C LEU A 54 -1.31 -3.54 9.85
N LYS A 55 -1.56 -2.81 10.94
CA LYS A 55 -2.59 -3.20 11.92
C LYS A 55 -3.97 -3.26 11.29
N ALA A 56 -4.34 -2.26 10.49
CA ALA A 56 -5.61 -2.26 9.78
C ALA A 56 -5.71 -3.44 8.79
N LEU A 57 -4.63 -3.76 8.07
CA LEU A 57 -4.59 -4.87 7.14
C LEU A 57 -4.81 -6.22 7.84
N GLU A 58 -4.16 -6.42 8.98
CA GLU A 58 -4.36 -7.60 9.83
C GLU A 58 -5.81 -7.71 10.31
N LEU A 59 -6.40 -6.61 10.77
CA LEU A 59 -7.80 -6.56 11.20
C LEU A 59 -8.77 -6.88 10.06
N SER A 60 -8.44 -6.50 8.82
CA SER A 60 -9.24 -6.86 7.64
C SER A 60 -9.14 -8.34 7.26
N ARG A 61 -8.26 -9.12 7.91
CA ARG A 61 -7.99 -10.54 7.58
C ARG A 61 -7.65 -10.78 6.10
N GLY A 62 -7.17 -9.75 5.40
CA GLY A 62 -6.89 -9.80 3.96
C GLY A 62 -8.13 -9.68 3.05
N GLU A 63 -9.33 -9.53 3.61
CA GLU A 63 -10.56 -9.28 2.86
C GLU A 63 -10.62 -7.83 2.40
N LEU A 64 -9.99 -7.56 1.25
CA LEU A 64 -9.90 -6.23 0.66
C LEU A 64 -10.77 -6.13 -0.59
N PRO A 65 -11.37 -4.95 -0.85
CA PRO A 65 -11.95 -4.68 -2.16
C PRO A 65 -10.88 -4.86 -3.25
N VAL A 66 -11.29 -5.42 -4.38
CA VAL A 66 -10.40 -5.73 -5.51
C VAL A 66 -10.65 -4.74 -6.65
N ALA A 67 -9.61 -4.01 -7.04
CA ALA A 67 -9.59 -3.17 -8.23
C ALA A 67 -8.80 -3.89 -9.34
N ARG A 68 -9.49 -4.31 -10.40
CA ARG A 68 -8.86 -4.85 -11.62
C ARG A 68 -8.65 -3.72 -12.60
N MET A 69 -7.48 -3.66 -13.22
CA MET A 69 -7.13 -2.61 -14.16
C MET A 69 -6.14 -3.11 -15.22
N SER A 70 -6.12 -2.47 -16.37
CA SER A 70 -5.13 -2.75 -17.42
C SER A 70 -3.74 -2.22 -17.03
N TRP A 71 -2.71 -2.66 -17.76
CA TRP A 71 -1.36 -2.11 -17.60
C TRP A 71 -1.30 -0.60 -17.83
N ASP A 72 -1.96 -0.08 -18.86
CA ASP A 72 -1.99 1.36 -19.14
C ASP A 72 -2.71 2.15 -18.05
N GLU A 73 -3.80 1.62 -17.52
CA GLU A 73 -4.50 2.26 -16.41
C GLU A 73 -3.64 2.27 -15.14
N PHE A 74 -3.00 1.15 -14.83
CA PHE A 74 -2.07 1.06 -13.71
C PHE A 74 -0.93 2.06 -13.84
N LYS A 75 -0.24 2.06 -15.00
CA LYS A 75 0.91 2.92 -15.28
C LYS A 75 0.57 4.41 -15.17
N ASN A 76 -0.59 4.82 -15.67
CA ASN A 76 -0.94 6.24 -15.76
C ASN A 76 -1.72 6.77 -14.53
N ARG A 77 -2.42 5.92 -13.77
CA ARG A 77 -3.25 6.35 -12.63
C ARG A 77 -2.71 5.88 -11.29
N THR A 78 -2.44 4.59 -11.15
CA THR A 78 -2.14 3.97 -9.85
C THR A 78 -0.66 4.06 -9.50
N TYR A 79 0.22 3.73 -10.44
CA TYR A 79 1.66 3.72 -10.22
C TYR A 79 2.20 5.07 -9.75
N PRO A 80 1.79 6.25 -10.29
CA PRO A 80 2.27 7.53 -9.80
C PRO A 80 1.89 7.80 -8.33
N LEU A 81 0.70 7.35 -7.90
CA LEU A 81 0.26 7.48 -6.51
C LEU A 81 1.07 6.58 -5.58
N VAL A 82 1.34 5.34 -6.00
CA VAL A 82 2.17 4.39 -5.25
C VAL A 82 3.59 4.94 -5.13
N PHE A 83 4.19 5.38 -6.24
CA PHE A 83 5.53 5.94 -6.27
C PHE A 83 5.66 7.17 -5.35
N LYS A 84 4.68 8.09 -5.39
CA LYS A 84 4.65 9.24 -4.48
C LYS A 84 4.57 8.82 -3.01
N GLY A 85 3.87 7.73 -2.69
CA GLY A 85 3.81 7.18 -1.34
C GLY A 85 5.09 6.52 -0.84
N PHE A 86 6.12 6.38 -1.67
CA PHE A 86 7.49 6.03 -1.23
C PHE A 86 8.34 7.27 -0.91
N LEU A 87 8.03 8.41 -1.55
CA LEU A 87 8.82 9.64 -1.43
C LEU A 87 8.34 10.55 -0.30
N THR A 88 7.06 10.46 0.07
CA THR A 88 6.38 11.39 0.99
C THR A 88 5.33 10.71 1.83
#